data_AF-A0A4R4MKW1-F1
#
_entry.id   AF-A0A4R4MKW1-F1
#
_cell.length_a   1.000
_cell.length_b   1.000
_cell.length_c   1.000
_cell.angle_alpha   90.00
_cell.angle_beta   90.00
_cell.angle_gamma   90.00
#
_symmetry.space_group_name_H-M   'P 1'
#
loop_
_entity.id
_entity.type
_entity.pdbx_description
1 polymer ?
#
loop_
_entity_poly.entity_id
_entity_poly.type
_entity_poly.pdbx_seq_one_letter_code
_entity_poly.pdbx_strand_id
1 'polypeptide(L)' 'ADGHEEARLYGESPGDGVGGAGAFFLLLDEPEVYGLPPDPVVTTRDLPAMWRWAGAAAVSVMGAVALAFLGSSRRGERR' A
#
# COMPACT_ATOMS: atom_id res chain seq x y z
N ALA A 1 -12.87 38.03 20.83
CA ALA A 1 -13.03 36.64 20.36
C ALA A 1 -11.81 36.38 19.52
N ASP A 2 -10.96 35.44 19.93
CA ASP A 2 -9.70 35.15 19.26
C ASP A 2 -9.95 34.04 18.24
N GLY A 3 -9.74 34.34 16.97
CA GLY A 3 -9.87 33.38 15.87
C GLY A 3 -8.52 32.77 15.52
N HIS A 4 -8.50 31.48 15.16
CA HIS A 4 -7.31 30.75 14.71
C HIS A 4 -7.46 30.40 13.22
N GLU A 5 -6.66 31.01 12.35
CA GLU A 5 -6.72 30.77 10.89
C GLU A 5 -6.18 29.39 10.48
N GLU A 6 -5.36 28.80 11.35
CA GLU A 6 -4.63 27.56 11.13
C GLU A 6 -5.47 26.31 11.47
N ALA A 7 -6.68 26.55 11.96
CA ALA A 7 -7.56 25.49 12.44
C ALA A 7 -7.97 24.56 11.30
N ARG A 8 -7.77 23.25 11.51
CA ARG A 8 -8.01 22.21 10.50
C ARG A 8 -8.63 20.96 11.10
N LEU A 9 -9.39 20.25 10.28
CA LEU A 9 -10.05 19.00 10.67
C LEU A 9 -9.15 17.80 10.31
N TYR A 10 -8.69 17.05 11.31
CA TYR A 10 -7.84 15.87 11.14
C TYR A 10 -8.66 14.58 11.26
N GLY A 11 -8.40 13.59 10.39
CA GLY A 11 -9.07 12.29 10.39
C GLY A 11 -10.50 12.27 9.82
N GLU A 12 -10.96 13.38 9.23
CA GLU A 12 -12.27 13.45 8.55
C GLU A 12 -12.26 12.79 7.17
N SER A 13 -11.14 12.92 6.44
CA SER A 13 -11.10 12.54 5.02
C SER A 13 -11.01 11.03 4.88
N PRO A 14 -11.89 10.36 4.13
CA PRO A 14 -11.76 8.94 3.82
C PRO A 14 -10.56 8.63 2.90
N GLY A 15 -9.92 9.66 2.33
CA GLY A 15 -8.76 9.53 1.45
C GLY A 15 -7.40 9.59 2.17
N ASP A 16 -7.39 9.83 3.49
CA ASP A 16 -6.22 10.14 4.30
C ASP A 16 -5.22 8.99 4.53
N GLY A 17 -5.49 7.79 4.03
CA GLY A 17 -4.62 6.62 4.22
C GLY A 17 -5.15 5.63 5.26
N VAL A 18 -5.87 6.12 6.28
CA VAL A 18 -6.54 5.30 7.31
C VAL A 18 -8.00 4.99 6.97
N GLY A 19 -8.59 5.67 5.99
CA GLY A 19 -9.97 5.44 5.56
C GLY A 19 -10.99 6.13 6.45
N GLY A 20 -10.57 7.22 7.12
CA GLY A 20 -11.30 7.88 8.20
C GLY A 20 -11.02 7.22 9.56
N ALA A 21 -10.61 8.02 10.54
CA ALA A 21 -10.20 7.51 11.86
C ALA A 21 -11.37 7.04 12.76
N GLY A 22 -12.61 7.00 12.25
CA GLY A 22 -13.83 6.75 13.02
C GLY A 22 -14.21 7.88 13.98
N ALA A 23 -13.37 8.92 14.04
CA ALA A 23 -13.55 10.18 14.73
C ALA A 23 -12.74 11.26 13.98
N PHE A 24 -13.12 12.52 14.14
CA PHE A 24 -12.37 13.66 13.62
C PHE A 24 -11.98 14.59 14.78
N PHE A 25 -10.87 15.30 14.61
CA PHE A 25 -10.34 16.22 15.61
C PHE A 25 -10.15 17.60 14.99
N LEU A 26 -10.57 18.64 15.71
CA LEU A 26 -10.23 20.01 15.35
C LEU A 26 -8.84 20.32 15.93
N LEU A 27 -7.86 20.48 15.06
CA LEU A 27 -6.53 20.93 15.42
C LEU A 27 -6.50 22.45 15.28
N LEU A 28 -5.87 23.14 16.24
CA LEU A 28 -5.67 24.59 16.19
C LEU A 28 -4.28 24.97 15.64
N ASP A 29 -3.51 23.96 15.26
CA ASP A 29 -2.12 24.03 14.79
C ASP A 29 -1.82 22.77 13.96
N GLU A 30 -0.60 22.63 13.48
CA GLU A 30 -0.10 21.48 12.74
C GLU A 30 -0.19 20.17 13.57
N PRO A 31 -0.49 19.02 12.93
CA PRO A 31 -0.64 17.73 13.62
C PRO A 31 0.61 17.32 14.42
N GLU A 32 1.80 17.70 13.97
CA GLU A 32 3.09 17.43 14.59
C GLU A 32 3.20 18.03 15.99
N VAL A 33 2.57 19.18 16.24
CA VAL A 33 2.50 19.83 17.56
C VAL A 33 1.78 18.94 18.57
N TYR A 34 0.82 18.15 18.08
CA TYR A 34 0.06 17.19 18.88
C TYR A 34 0.63 15.76 18.80
N GLY A 35 1.79 15.58 18.17
CA GLY A 35 2.40 14.26 17.96
C GLY A 35 1.66 13.38 16.96
N LEU A 36 0.75 13.97 16.16
CA LEU A 36 0.04 13.27 15.10
C LEU A 36 0.89 13.26 13.82
N PRO A 37 0.93 12.14 13.08
CA PRO A 37 1.59 12.12 11.79
C PRO A 37 0.87 13.03 10.78
N PRO A 38 1.59 13.72 9.88
CA PRO A 38 0.96 14.55 8.84
C PRO A 38 0.13 13.75 7.84
N ASP A 39 0.57 12.52 7.53
CA ASP A 39 -0.02 11.63 6.53
C ASP A 39 -0.25 10.23 7.13
N PRO A 40 -1.45 9.95 7.67
CA PRO A 40 -1.73 8.72 8.38
C PRO A 40 -2.06 7.55 7.44
N VAL A 41 -1.14 6.59 7.27
CA VAL A 41 -1.37 5.38 6.46
C VAL A 41 -1.43 4.12 7.33
N VAL A 42 -2.44 3.27 7.14
CA VAL A 42 -2.46 1.94 7.77
C VAL A 42 -1.48 1.01 7.05
N THR A 43 -0.63 0.32 7.80
CA THR A 43 0.37 -0.62 7.26
C THR A 43 -0.24 -1.78 6.46
N THR A 44 -1.51 -2.08 6.69
CA THR A 44 -2.26 -3.14 6.00
C THR A 44 -2.89 -2.69 4.68
N ARG A 45 -2.92 -1.38 4.39
CA ARG A 45 -3.55 -0.80 3.19
C ARG A 45 -3.01 -1.42 1.90
N ASP A 46 -1.69 -1.60 1.85
CA ASP A 46 -1.00 -2.01 0.64
C ASP A 46 -0.84 -3.55 0.53
N LEU A 47 -1.20 -4.30 1.58
CA LEU A 47 -1.07 -5.77 1.60
C LEU A 47 -1.80 -6.46 0.43
N PRO A 48 -3.04 -6.09 0.05
CA PRO A 48 -3.72 -6.72 -1.08
C PRO A 48 -2.98 -6.48 -2.41
N ALA A 49 -2.42 -5.28 -2.60
CA ALA A 49 -1.64 -4.97 -3.79
C ALA A 49 -0.34 -5.78 -3.83
N MET A 50 0.39 -5.85 -2.71
CA MET A 50 1.60 -6.67 -2.57
C MET A 50 1.33 -8.15 -2.86
N TRP A 51 0.24 -8.71 -2.35
CA TRP A 51 -0.15 -10.10 -2.59
C TRP A 51 -0.41 -10.41 -4.07
N ARG A 52 -1.00 -9.47 -4.81
CA ARG A 52 -1.22 -9.61 -6.26
C ARG A 52 0.11 -9.72 -7.01
N TRP A 53 1.08 -8.87 -6.67
CA TRP A 53 2.41 -8.90 -7.27
C TRP A 53 3.20 -10.14 -6.90
N ALA A 54 3.14 -10.56 -5.63
CA ALA A 54 3.76 -11.79 -5.17
C ALA A 54 3.21 -13.02 -5.93
N GLY A 55 1.88 -13.10 -6.09
CA GLY A 55 1.24 -14.15 -6.87
C GLY A 55 1.64 -14.14 -8.35
N ALA A 56 1.68 -12.96 -8.98
CA ALA A 56 2.12 -12.82 -10.37
C ALA A 56 3.56 -13.30 -10.56
N ALA A 57 4.48 -12.88 -9.69
CA ALA A 57 5.88 -13.31 -9.73
C ALA A 57 6.01 -14.83 -9.58
N ALA A 58 5.28 -15.45 -8.66
CA ALA A 58 5.27 -16.89 -8.48
C ALA A 58 4.84 -17.62 -9.76
N VAL A 59 3.75 -17.17 -10.40
CA VAL A 59 3.27 -17.75 -11.67
C VAL A 59 4.30 -17.61 -12.78
N SER A 60 4.94 -16.45 -12.91
CA SER A 60 5.98 -16.22 -13.93
C SER A 60 7.18 -17.15 -13.74
N VAL A 61 7.66 -17.32 -12.51
CA VAL A 61 8.77 -18.23 -12.20
C VAL A 61 8.39 -19.67 -12.51
N MET A 62 7.20 -20.12 -12.08
CA MET A 62 6.71 -21.47 -12.39
C MET A 62 6.62 -21.71 -13.90
N GLY A 63 6.11 -20.73 -14.66
CA GLY A 63 6.05 -20.79 -16.11
C GLY A 63 7.44 -20.89 -16.76
N ALA A 64 8.40 -20.09 -16.32
CA ALA A 64 9.77 -20.13 -16.81
C ALA A 64 10.43 -21.49 -16.53
N VAL A 65 10.24 -22.04 -15.34
CA VAL A 65 10.75 -23.36 -14.96
C VAL A 65 10.14 -24.45 -15.85
N ALA A 66 8.81 -24.46 -16.03
CA ALA A 66 8.14 -25.44 -16.88
C ALA A 66 8.62 -25.37 -18.34
N LEU A 67 8.80 -24.16 -18.89
CA LEU A 67 9.33 -23.95 -20.23
C LEU A 67 10.78 -24.41 -20.37
N ALA A 68 11.61 -24.23 -19.35
CA ALA A 68 12.99 -24.70 -19.37
C ALA A 68 13.06 -26.24 -19.50
N PHE A 69 12.26 -26.96 -18.72
CA PHE A 69 12.21 -28.44 -18.78
C PHE A 69 11.56 -28.96 -20.06
N LEU A 70 10.49 -28.33 -20.55
CA LEU A 70 9.85 -28.73 -21.81
C LEU A 70 10.71 -28.37 -23.04
N GLY A 71 11.52 -27.32 -22.94
CA GLY A 71 12.47 -26.91 -23.97
C GLY A 71 13.70 -27.83 -24.04
N SER A 72 14.18 -28.35 -22.90
CA SER A 72 15.33 -29.25 -22.86
C SER A 72 15.03 -30.64 -23.45
N SER A 73 13.81 -31.16 -23.29
CA SER A 73 13.45 -32.49 -23.84
C SER A 73 13.48 -32.50 -25.38
N ARG A 74 13.04 -31.42 -26.04
CA ARG A 74 13.07 -31.29 -27.51
C ARG A 74 14.47 -31.11 -28.12
N ARG A 75 15.50 -30.89 -27.30
CA ARG A 75 16.90 -30.78 -27.74
C ARG A 75 17.68 -32.10 -27.58
N GLY A 76 17.17 -33.06 -26.82
CA GLY A 76 17.72 -34.42 -26.70
C GLY A 76 17.46 -35.30 -27.94
N GLU A 77 16.33 -35.10 -28.62
CA GLU A 77 15.93 -35.92 -29.79
C GLU A 77 16.71 -35.62 -31.10
N ARG A 78 17.61 -34.63 -31.10
CA ARG A 78 18.34 -34.18 -32.30
C ARG A 78 19.87 -34.31 -32.18
N ARG A 79 20.35 -35.24 -31.35
CA ARG A 79 21.76 -35.64 -31.28
C ARG A 79 21.91 -37.14 -31.40
#